data_AF-A0A6C0AL58-F1
#
_entry.id   AF-A0A6C0AL58-F1
#
_cell.length_a   1.000
_cell.length_b   1.000
_cell.length_c   1.000
_cell.angle_alpha   90.00
_cell.angle_beta   90.00
_cell.angle_gamma   90.00
#
_symmetry.space_group_name_H-M   'P 1'
#
loop_
_entity.id
_entity.type
_entity.pdbx_description
1 polymer ?
#
loop_
_entity_poly.entity_id
_entity_poly.type
_entity_poly.pdbx_seq_one_letter_code
_entity_poly.pdbx_strand_id
1 'polypeptide(L)'
;MNLSQLRRYRLNFEKFPYYNDQNNGIALFDLIASFVGAYLLDISFNLSKRLPLCKTNKQLVYYLLVIPFGIIIHHIIAHLRSGKLFPEEITYLNKKIISLQPNIYHLLLIILILYIMNLCT
;
A
#
# COMPACT_ATOMS: atom_id res chain seq x y z
N MET A 1 -22.29 -10.44 -2.79
CA MET A 1 -21.74 -9.22 -3.42
C MET A 1 -20.46 -9.62 -4.16
N ASN A 2 -20.28 -9.24 -5.43
CA ASN A 2 -19.12 -9.69 -6.22
C ASN A 2 -17.87 -8.86 -5.87
N LEU A 3 -16.68 -9.46 -5.80
CA LEU A 3 -15.42 -8.78 -5.48
C LEU A 3 -15.13 -7.62 -6.46
N SER A 4 -15.53 -7.77 -7.72
CA SER A 4 -15.44 -6.72 -8.73
C SER A 4 -16.27 -5.48 -8.38
N GLN A 5 -17.43 -5.65 -7.75
CA GLN A 5 -18.29 -4.55 -7.32
C GLN A 5 -17.70 -3.80 -6.12
N LEU A 6 -17.06 -4.51 -5.18
CA LEU A 6 -16.36 -3.92 -4.05
C LEU A 6 -15.14 -3.09 -4.49
N ARG A 7 -14.44 -3.55 -5.53
CA ARG A 7 -13.27 -2.88 -6.12
C ARG A 7 -13.62 -1.82 -7.17
N ARG A 8 -14.91 -1.47 -7.31
CA ARG A 8 -15.36 -0.50 -8.30
C ARG A 8 -14.78 0.88 -8.04
N TYR A 9 -14.72 1.33 -6.79
CA TYR A 9 -14.23 2.66 -6.46
C TYR A 9 -12.70 2.68 -6.43
N ARG A 10 -12.10 3.46 -7.34
CA ARG A 10 -10.66 3.58 -7.47
C ARG A 10 -10.17 5.02 -7.46
N LEU A 11 -8.94 5.19 -6.97
CA LEU A 11 -8.20 6.44 -6.99
C LEU A 11 -7.06 6.39 -8.00
N ASN A 12 -7.01 7.37 -8.89
CA ASN A 12 -5.88 7.63 -9.76
C ASN A 12 -5.47 9.11 -9.65
N PHE A 13 -4.34 9.38 -9.01
CA PHE A 13 -3.86 10.74 -8.75
C PHE A 13 -3.26 11.44 -9.97
N GLU A 14 -3.08 10.74 -11.10
CA GLU A 14 -2.54 11.32 -12.33
C GLU A 14 -3.61 11.91 -13.25
N LYS A 15 -4.88 11.56 -13.05
CA LYS A 15 -5.98 11.97 -13.93
C LYS A 15 -7.09 12.62 -13.13
N PHE A 16 -7.51 13.81 -13.53
CA PHE A 16 -8.72 14.44 -12.99
C PHE A 16 -9.95 14.02 -13.83
N PRO A 17 -11.10 13.65 -13.21
CA PRO A 17 -11.33 13.49 -11.78
C PRO A 17 -10.56 12.28 -11.21
N TYR A 18 -9.99 12.43 -10.01
CA TYR A 18 -9.14 11.40 -9.40
C TYR A 18 -9.88 10.09 -9.09
N TYR A 19 -11.20 10.18 -8.90
CA TYR A 19 -12.07 9.05 -8.73
C TYR A 19 -12.48 8.49 -10.08
N ASN A 20 -12.36 7.18 -10.25
CA ASN A 20 -12.91 6.51 -11.41
C ASN A 20 -13.41 5.10 -11.05
N ASP A 21 -14.26 4.57 -11.92
CA ASP A 21 -14.81 3.20 -11.81
C ASP A 21 -14.21 2.25 -12.86
N GLN A 22 -13.13 2.66 -13.51
CA GLN A 22 -12.38 1.85 -14.47
C GLN A 22 -11.36 0.97 -13.74
N ASN A 23 -10.81 -0.04 -14.42
CA ASN A 23 -9.73 -0.90 -13.89
C ASN A 23 -8.38 -0.17 -13.69
N ASN A 24 -8.38 1.17 -13.58
CA ASN A 24 -7.22 2.04 -13.60
C ASN A 24 -7.15 2.88 -12.31
N GLY A 25 -6.41 2.39 -11.31
CA GLY A 25 -6.23 3.08 -10.04
C GLY A 25 -6.08 2.13 -8.85
N ILE A 26 -5.78 2.71 -7.70
CA ILE A 26 -5.77 2.03 -6.39
C ILE A 26 -7.22 1.76 -5.99
N ALA A 27 -7.58 0.50 -5.79
CA ALA A 27 -8.90 0.15 -5.27
C ALA A 27 -9.02 0.59 -3.81
N LEU A 28 -10.01 1.44 -3.52
CA LEU A 28 -10.24 1.94 -2.15
C LEU A 28 -10.56 0.81 -1.18
N PHE A 29 -11.32 -0.19 -1.64
CA PHE A 29 -11.63 -1.37 -0.84
C PHE A 29 -10.36 -2.11 -0.40
N ASP A 30 -9.40 -2.35 -1.29
CA ASP A 30 -8.15 -3.06 -0.97
C ASP A 30 -7.28 -2.25 0.01
N LEU A 31 -7.25 -0.91 -0.15
CA LEU A 31 -6.55 -0.02 0.76
C LEU A 31 -7.17 -0.05 2.17
N ILE A 32 -8.49 0.14 2.27
CA ILE A 32 -9.22 0.13 3.54
C ILE A 32 -9.09 -1.25 4.21
N ALA A 33 -9.26 -2.33 3.45
CA ALA A 33 -9.13 -3.69 3.96
C ALA A 33 -7.73 -3.96 4.53
N SER A 34 -6.68 -3.38 3.93
CA SER A 34 -5.31 -3.50 4.45
C SER A 34 -5.16 -2.84 5.83
N PHE A 35 -5.72 -1.65 6.02
CA PHE A 35 -5.69 -0.98 7.33
C PHE A 35 -6.57 -1.69 8.38
N VAL A 36 -7.75 -2.16 7.98
CA VAL A 36 -8.61 -2.98 8.86
C VAL A 36 -7.90 -4.26 9.28
N GLY A 37 -7.26 -4.96 8.33
CA GLY A 37 -6.48 -6.15 8.61
C GLY A 37 -5.32 -5.87 9.58
N ALA A 38 -4.56 -4.81 9.33
CA ALA A 38 -3.49 -4.38 10.24
C ALA A 38 -4.03 -4.07 11.65
N TYR A 39 -5.19 -3.41 11.76
CA TYR A 39 -5.81 -3.10 13.04
C TYR A 39 -6.22 -4.37 13.80
N LEU A 40 -6.84 -5.33 13.12
CA LEU A 40 -7.21 -6.61 13.73
C LEU A 40 -5.98 -7.40 14.19
N LEU A 41 -4.90 -7.40 13.41
CA LEU A 41 -3.64 -8.03 13.79
C LEU A 41 -2.98 -7.33 14.98
N ASP A 42 -3.04 -6.00 15.03
CA ASP A 42 -2.53 -5.22 16.15
C ASP A 42 -3.29 -5.53 17.45
N ILE A 43 -4.62 -5.59 17.42
CA ILE A 43 -5.42 -6.01 18.59
C ILE A 43 -5.07 -7.43 19.03
N SER A 44 -4.99 -8.36 18.07
CA SER A 44 -4.84 -9.78 18.38
C SER A 44 -3.45 -10.13 18.90
N PHE A 45 -2.41 -9.44 18.40
CA PHE A 45 -1.01 -9.81 18.63
C PHE A 45 -0.15 -8.70 19.23
N ASN A 46 -0.69 -7.51 19.46
CA ASN A 46 0.05 -6.31 19.91
C ASN A 46 1.27 -6.00 19.01
N LEU A 47 1.11 -6.12 17.69
CA LEU A 47 2.21 -5.98 16.73
C LEU A 47 2.90 -4.62 16.83
N SER A 48 2.15 -3.53 16.99
CA SER A 48 2.71 -2.19 17.13
C SER A 48 3.67 -2.05 18.32
N LYS A 49 3.45 -2.81 19.40
CA LYS A 49 4.31 -2.80 20.60
C LYS A 49 5.49 -3.75 20.50
N ARG A 50 5.32 -4.88 19.80
CA ARG A 50 6.31 -5.96 19.69
C ARG A 50 7.33 -5.74 18.59
N LEU A 51 6.92 -5.10 17.50
CA LEU A 51 7.87 -4.77 16.45
C LEU A 51 8.89 -3.77 17.00
N PRO A 52 10.19 -3.97 16.76
CA PRO A 52 11.24 -3.04 17.15
C PRO A 52 11.23 -1.80 16.23
N LEU A 53 10.08 -1.16 16.13
CA LEU A 53 9.88 0.11 15.47
C LEU A 53 10.30 1.25 16.41
N CYS A 54 10.11 2.43 15.88
CA CYS A 54 10.35 3.74 16.45
C CYS A 54 9.92 3.86 17.92
N LYS A 55 10.66 4.61 18.75
CA LYS A 55 10.37 4.69 20.19
C LYS A 55 9.07 5.44 20.46
N THR A 56 8.85 6.52 19.73
CA THR A 56 7.67 7.38 19.73
C THR A 56 6.68 6.93 18.64
N ASN A 57 5.38 7.16 18.87
CA ASN A 57 4.31 6.96 17.87
C ASN A 57 4.27 5.58 17.19
N LYS A 58 4.69 4.52 17.89
CA LYS A 58 4.76 3.13 17.40
C LYS A 58 3.55 2.67 16.61
N GLN A 59 2.36 2.95 17.13
CA GLN A 59 1.11 2.54 16.51
C GLN A 59 0.86 3.26 15.17
N LEU A 60 1.10 4.56 15.10
CA LEU A 60 0.98 5.33 13.87
C LEU A 60 1.98 4.85 12.80
N VAL A 61 3.24 4.66 13.20
CA VAL A 61 4.29 4.12 12.31
C VAL A 61 3.90 2.74 11.79
N TYR A 62 3.38 1.87 12.65
CA TYR A 62 2.89 0.55 12.25
C TYR A 62 1.82 0.63 11.15
N TYR A 63 0.80 1.49 11.31
CA TYR A 63 -0.24 1.64 10.29
C TYR A 63 0.29 2.25 9.00
N LEU A 64 1.17 3.26 9.07
CA LEU A 64 1.73 3.89 7.88
C LEU A 64 2.61 2.93 7.08
N LEU A 65 3.30 2.01 7.75
CA LEU A 65 4.12 0.99 7.12
C LEU A 65 3.30 -0.06 6.34
N VAL A 66 2.00 -0.17 6.55
CA VAL A 66 1.13 -1.09 5.79
C VAL A 66 1.21 -0.82 4.29
N ILE A 67 1.35 0.45 3.87
CA ILE A 67 1.45 0.82 2.45
C ILE A 67 2.75 0.28 1.82
N PRO A 68 3.97 0.63 2.28
CA PRO A 68 5.20 0.10 1.71
C PRO A 68 5.31 -1.41 1.87
N PHE A 69 4.86 -2.00 2.99
CA PHE A 69 4.81 -3.46 3.12
C PHE A 69 3.86 -4.11 2.11
N GLY A 70 2.70 -3.50 1.87
CA GLY A 70 1.75 -3.94 0.87
C GLY A 70 2.38 -3.99 -0.52
N ILE A 71 3.16 -2.97 -0.89
CA ILE A 71 3.89 -2.95 -2.17
C ILE A 71 4.85 -4.13 -2.27
N ILE A 72 5.67 -4.36 -1.25
CA ILE A 72 6.68 -5.42 -1.21
C ILE A 72 6.01 -6.80 -1.26
N ILE A 73 5.02 -7.06 -0.40
CA ILE A 73 4.36 -8.37 -0.30
C ILE A 73 3.64 -8.72 -1.60
N HIS A 74 2.89 -7.79 -2.19
CA HIS A 74 2.20 -8.04 -3.46
C HIS A 74 3.19 -8.30 -4.60
N HIS A 75 4.36 -7.65 -4.59
CA HIS A 75 5.41 -7.92 -5.57
C HIS A 75 6.00 -9.34 -5.40
N ILE A 76 6.34 -9.71 -4.16
CA ILE A 76 6.89 -11.03 -3.84
C ILE A 76 5.90 -12.14 -4.22
N ILE A 77 4.63 -12.01 -3.84
CA ILE A 77 3.61 -13.02 -4.18
C ILE A 77 3.47 -13.17 -5.69
N ALA A 78 3.42 -12.06 -6.42
CA ALA A 78 3.33 -12.09 -7.88
C ALA A 78 4.59 -12.67 -8.53
N HIS A 79 5.78 -12.40 -7.96
CA HIS A 79 7.04 -13.00 -8.38
C HIS A 79 7.02 -14.53 -8.20
N LEU A 80 6.67 -14.99 -7.00
CA LEU A 80 6.59 -16.42 -6.68
C LEU A 80 5.60 -17.17 -7.58
N ARG A 81 4.47 -16.54 -7.94
CA ARG A 81 3.46 -17.15 -8.80
C ARG A 81 3.87 -17.23 -10.27
N SER A 82 4.61 -16.23 -10.75
CA SER A 82 4.96 -16.10 -12.18
C SER A 82 6.38 -16.55 -12.54
N GLY A 83 7.26 -16.70 -11.56
CA GLY A 83 8.70 -16.92 -11.76
C GLY A 83 9.44 -15.74 -12.39
N LYS A 84 8.78 -14.58 -12.57
CA LYS A 84 9.34 -13.39 -13.23
C LYS A 84 9.63 -12.31 -12.22
N LEU A 85 10.79 -11.65 -12.32
CA LEU A 85 11.15 -10.54 -11.45
C LEU A 85 10.15 -9.38 -11.53
N PHE A 86 9.55 -9.15 -12.71
CA PHE A 86 8.52 -8.12 -12.92
C PHE A 86 7.25 -8.74 -13.51
N PRO A 87 6.33 -9.25 -12.68
CA PRO A 87 5.09 -9.88 -13.11
C PRO A 87 4.10 -8.86 -13.67
N GLU A 88 3.29 -9.25 -14.65
CA GLU A 88 2.22 -8.39 -15.19
C GLU A 88 1.01 -8.28 -14.24
N GLU A 89 0.82 -9.28 -13.36
CA GLU A 89 -0.29 -9.38 -12.40
C GLU A 89 -0.05 -8.59 -11.09
N ILE A 90 0.91 -7.67 -11.05
CA ILE A 90 1.13 -6.80 -9.88
C ILE A 90 0.02 -5.74 -9.73
N THR A 91 -0.14 -5.21 -8.52
CA THR A 91 -1.12 -4.16 -8.23
C THR A 91 -0.84 -2.87 -9.01
N TYR A 92 -1.86 -2.04 -9.17
CA TYR A 92 -1.72 -0.73 -9.82
C TYR A 92 -0.61 0.13 -9.19
N LEU A 93 -0.57 0.20 -7.85
CA LEU A 93 0.46 0.96 -7.13
C LEU A 93 1.86 0.39 -7.40
N ASN A 94 2.03 -0.94 -7.41
CA ASN A 94 3.31 -1.55 -7.75
C ASN A 94 3.77 -1.19 -9.17
N LYS A 95 2.86 -1.22 -10.15
CA LYS A 95 3.20 -0.79 -11.53
C LYS A 95 3.72 0.63 -11.56
N LYS A 96 3.12 1.52 -10.77
CA LYS A 96 3.49 2.94 -10.69
C LYS A 96 4.78 3.20 -9.92
N ILE A 97 5.08 2.44 -8.87
CA ILE A 97 6.30 2.61 -8.06
C ILE A 97 7.52 1.97 -8.71
N ILE A 98 7.34 0.89 -9.47
CA ILE A 98 8.45 0.18 -10.13
C ILE A 98 8.79 0.80 -11.50
N SER A 99 7.92 1.63 -12.06
CA SER A 99 8.18 2.26 -13.35
C SER A 99 9.40 3.18 -13.28
N LEU A 100 10.29 3.10 -14.26
CA LEU A 100 11.51 3.93 -14.33
C LEU A 100 11.23 5.43 -14.49
N GLN A 101 10.03 5.80 -14.92
CA GLN A 101 9.63 7.20 -15.08
C GLN A 101 9.10 7.76 -13.76
N PRO A 102 9.69 8.86 -13.25
CA PRO A 102 9.15 9.56 -12.10
C PRO A 102 7.68 9.93 -12.32
N ASN A 103 6.86 9.73 -11.29
CA ASN A 103 5.43 10.05 -11.31
C ASN A 103 4.96 10.44 -9.90
N ILE A 104 3.71 10.87 -9.79
CA ILE A 104 3.13 11.34 -8.52
C ILE A 104 3.20 10.30 -7.39
N TYR A 105 3.11 9.00 -7.72
CA TYR A 105 3.16 7.93 -6.73
C TYR A 105 4.56 7.80 -6.10
N HIS A 106 5.62 8.04 -6.86
CA HIS A 106 6.98 8.11 -6.31
C HIS A 106 7.11 9.26 -5.31
N LEU A 107 6.59 10.44 -5.65
CA LEU A 107 6.61 11.60 -4.76
C LEU A 107 5.83 11.32 -3.46
N LEU A 108 4.63 10.75 -3.57
CA LEU A 108 3.82 10.37 -2.42
C LEU A 108 4.53 9.33 -1.54
N LEU A 109 5.21 8.35 -2.13
CA LEU A 109 5.99 7.36 -1.39
C LEU A 109 7.16 7.99 -0.66
N ILE A 110 7.89 8.92 -1.28
CA ILE A 110 8.98 9.66 -0.64
C ILE A 110 8.46 10.47 0.55
N ILE A 111 7.36 11.21 0.37
CA ILE A 111 6.72 11.98 1.45
C ILE A 111 6.33 11.04 2.60
N LEU A 112 5.75 9.88 2.30
CA LEU A 112 5.38 8.89 3.31
C LEU A 112 6.61 8.38 4.08
N ILE A 113 7.70 8.05 3.39
CA ILE A 113 8.93 7.57 4.03
C ILE A 113 9.53 8.65 4.93
N LEU A 114 9.63 9.89 4.44
CA LEU A 114 10.14 11.02 5.23
C LEU A 114 9.28 11.28 6.47
N TYR A 115 7.95 11.20 6.31
CA TYR A 115 7.03 11.35 7.43
C TYR A 115 7.20 10.25 8.47
N ILE A 116 7.32 8.98 8.03
CA ILE A 116 7.62 7.85 8.92
C ILE A 116 8.94 8.08 9.64
N MET A 117 10.02 8.45 8.94
CA MET A 117 11.33 8.69 9.54
C MET A 117 11.28 9.80 10.61
N ASN A 118 10.55 10.88 10.35
CA ASN A 118 10.39 11.98 11.31
C ASN A 118 9.58 11.57 12.56
N LEU A 119 8.67 10.59 12.44
CA LEU A 119 8.00 10.01 13.60
C LEU A 119 8.92 9.12 14.44
N CYS A 120 10.11 8.81 13.94
CA CYS A 120 11.05 7.87 14.53
C CYS A 120 12.26 8.49 15.22
N THR A 121 12.56 9.73 14.86
CA THR A 121 13.49 10.63 15.56
C THR A 121 12.86 11.17 16.83
#